data_AF-A0A914HR63-F1
#
_entry.id   AF-A0A914HR63-F1
#
_cell.length_a   1.000
_cell.length_b   1.000
_cell.length_c   1.000
_cell.angle_alpha   90.00
_cell.angle_beta   90.00
_cell.angle_gamma   90.00
#
_symmetry.space_group_name_H-M   'P 1'
#
loop_
_entity.id
_entity.type
_entity.pdbx_description
1 polymer ?
#
loop_
_entity_poly.entity_id
_entity_poly.type
_entity_poly.pdbx_seq_one_letter_code
_entity_poly.pdbx_strand_id
1 'polypeptide(L)'
;MSDEDSEVVQQRDISKKRRIFTIDEKLEVVDFIKSHSINEASRKFKIDRQNIREWQKRKQKLLSLRESKSGKRLILDGAGRHLRDKEFDDQMIAWIRTQRACNQRVSRRTIQIHALQIANQADEEETIFKASCGWLNKLMLRHNLRVRIPTTVCQKPPIEYEKKLVDFILYIQRQRQSNIYHHIYAADETAVWLDASGGKCVAVKGAKEVSVLTTGHDKLRLTLMLTGRSDGYKCLPYVLLPRKRPDAAIEAKFKNKLHLVWAGGIVNLYQILLL
;
A
#
# COMPACT_ATOMS: atom_id res chain seq x y z
N MET A 1 58.83 14.11 -22.86
CA MET A 1 58.31 14.68 -21.61
C MET A 1 56.87 14.25 -21.53
N SER A 2 56.66 13.11 -20.89
CA SER A 2 55.39 12.40 -20.73
C SER A 2 55.00 12.56 -19.28
N ASP A 3 54.09 13.48 -19.00
CA ASP A 3 53.55 13.73 -17.67
C ASP A 3 52.35 12.79 -17.47
N GLU A 4 52.55 11.78 -16.63
CA GLU A 4 51.52 10.86 -16.14
C GLU A 4 50.70 11.55 -15.03
N ASP A 5 49.49 11.98 -15.37
CA ASP A 5 48.49 12.44 -14.42
C ASP A 5 48.04 11.28 -13.50
N SER A 6 48.59 11.27 -12.29
CA SER A 6 48.26 10.31 -11.24
C SER A 6 46.97 10.73 -10.52
N GLU A 7 45.83 10.17 -10.92
CA GLU A 7 44.55 10.29 -10.20
C GLU A 7 44.62 9.57 -8.83
N VAL A 8 44.67 10.35 -7.76
CA VAL A 8 44.55 9.85 -6.38
C VAL A 8 43.09 9.45 -6.10
N VAL A 9 42.78 8.17 -6.30
CA VAL A 9 41.51 7.57 -5.92
C VAL A 9 41.45 7.49 -4.38
N GLN A 10 40.71 8.41 -3.77
CA GLN A 10 40.37 8.33 -2.34
C GLN A 10 39.51 7.08 -2.09
N GLN A 11 40.13 6.05 -1.51
CA GLN A 11 39.44 4.88 -0.98
C GLN A 11 38.47 5.32 0.12
N ARG A 12 37.16 5.27 -0.19
CA ARG A 12 36.10 5.46 0.77
C ARG A 12 36.16 4.34 1.80
N ASP A 13 36.52 4.70 3.03
CA ASP A 13 36.59 3.79 4.18
C ASP A 13 35.20 3.15 4.41
N ILE A 14 35.08 1.86 4.11
CA ILE A 14 33.82 1.12 4.25
C ILE A 14 33.60 0.93 5.75
N SER A 15 32.81 1.83 6.33
CA SER A 15 32.30 1.75 7.71
C SER A 15 31.90 0.31 8.06
N LYS A 16 32.68 -0.33 8.94
CA LYS A 16 32.42 -1.69 9.44
C LYS A 16 31.04 -1.70 10.11
N LYS A 17 30.07 -2.38 9.47
CA LYS A 17 28.73 -2.57 10.03
C LYS A 17 28.85 -3.23 11.41
N ARG A 18 28.31 -2.60 12.45
CA ARG A 18 28.25 -3.19 13.80
C ARG A 18 27.48 -4.51 13.74
N ARG A 19 28.09 -5.59 14.22
CA ARG A 19 27.44 -6.90 14.33
C ARG A 19 26.28 -6.82 15.33
N ILE A 20 25.11 -7.27 14.92
CA ILE A 20 23.92 -7.38 15.77
C ILE A 20 23.85 -8.82 16.29
N PHE A 21 23.63 -8.98 17.60
CA PHE A 21 23.59 -10.29 18.27
C PHE A 21 22.16 -10.60 18.76
N THR A 22 21.70 -11.81 18.49
CA THR A 22 20.43 -12.37 18.99
C THR A 22 20.49 -12.65 20.50
N ILE A 23 19.32 -12.81 21.12
CA ILE A 23 19.23 -13.16 22.55
C ILE A 23 19.84 -14.56 22.77
N ASP A 24 19.58 -15.51 21.86
CA ASP A 24 20.11 -16.87 21.95
C ASP A 24 21.63 -16.89 21.81
N GLU A 25 22.22 -16.17 20.84
CA GLU A 25 23.69 -16.05 20.73
C GLU A 25 24.32 -15.44 22.00
N LYS A 26 23.67 -14.44 22.61
CA LYS A 26 24.17 -13.84 23.86
C LYS A 26 24.12 -14.84 25.01
N LEU A 27 23.06 -15.63 25.11
CA LEU A 27 22.91 -16.64 26.16
C LEU A 27 23.87 -17.82 25.96
N GLU A 28 24.11 -18.25 24.72
CA GLU A 28 25.12 -19.27 24.39
C GLU A 28 26.52 -18.83 24.86
N VAL A 29 26.90 -17.58 24.60
CA VAL A 29 28.17 -17.03 25.07
C VAL A 29 28.22 -16.96 26.60
N VAL A 30 27.11 -16.59 27.25
CA VAL A 30 27.00 -16.52 28.72
C VAL A 30 27.02 -17.92 29.36
N ASP A 31 26.53 -18.94 28.68
CA ASP A 31 26.63 -20.33 29.14
C ASP A 31 28.03 -20.89 28.93
N PHE A 32 28.70 -20.55 27.82
CA PHE A 32 30.07 -20.96 27.53
C PHE A 32 31.07 -20.45 28.58
N ILE A 33 30.90 -19.23 29.09
CA ILE A 33 31.78 -18.68 30.15
C ILE A 33 31.58 -19.32 31.53
N LYS A 34 30.59 -20.20 31.72
CA LYS A 34 30.46 -20.94 32.99
C LYS A 34 31.55 -21.99 33.14
N SER A 35 31.99 -22.57 32.02
CA SER A 35 33.03 -23.61 31.97
C SER A 35 34.36 -23.12 31.40
N HIS A 36 34.40 -21.93 30.78
CA HIS A 36 35.58 -21.38 30.13
C HIS A 36 35.85 -19.94 30.57
N SER A 37 37.06 -19.44 30.31
CA SER A 37 37.41 -18.05 30.62
C SER A 37 36.79 -17.04 29.63
N ILE A 38 36.61 -15.79 30.05
CA ILE A 38 36.13 -14.70 29.19
C ILE A 38 37.08 -14.48 27.99
N ASN A 39 38.38 -14.67 28.18
CA ASN A 39 39.38 -14.52 27.11
C ASN A 39 39.19 -15.60 26.03
N GLU A 40 38.88 -16.83 26.45
CA GLU A 40 38.62 -17.94 25.54
C GLU A 40 37.32 -17.75 24.77
N ALA A 41 36.26 -17.30 25.46
CA ALA A 41 34.99 -16.93 24.83
C ALA A 41 35.17 -15.80 23.80
N SER A 42 35.96 -14.77 24.13
CA SER A 42 36.25 -13.66 23.22
C SER A 42 36.94 -14.13 21.93
N ARG A 43 37.91 -15.04 22.03
CA ARG A 43 38.60 -15.63 20.88
C ARG A 43 37.67 -16.53 20.06
N LYS A 44 36.91 -17.41 20.71
CA LYS A 44 36.01 -18.37 20.05
C LYS A 44 34.89 -17.68 19.28
N PHE A 45 34.22 -16.71 19.91
CA PHE A 45 33.06 -16.05 19.30
C PHE A 45 33.40 -14.76 18.53
N LYS A 46 34.66 -14.31 18.60
CA LYS A 46 35.15 -13.03 18.04
C LYS A 46 34.32 -11.84 18.55
N ILE A 47 34.13 -11.78 19.87
CA ILE A 47 33.34 -10.76 20.56
C ILE A 47 34.25 -10.03 21.54
N ASP A 48 34.11 -8.71 21.60
CA ASP A 48 34.85 -7.91 22.57
C ASP A 48 34.51 -8.31 24.02
N ARG A 49 35.53 -8.37 24.88
CA ARG A 49 35.41 -8.83 26.27
C ARG A 49 34.44 -7.97 27.08
N GLN A 50 34.32 -6.68 26.76
CA GLN A 50 33.38 -5.79 27.43
C GLN A 50 31.93 -6.21 27.18
N ASN A 51 31.59 -6.56 25.93
CA ASN A 51 30.25 -7.04 25.60
C ASN A 51 29.91 -8.33 26.37
N ILE A 52 30.86 -9.26 26.48
CA ILE A 52 30.67 -10.53 27.22
C ILE A 52 30.40 -10.24 28.71
N ARG A 53 31.17 -9.33 29.33
CA ARG A 53 30.96 -8.89 30.72
C ARG A 53 29.60 -8.23 30.91
N GLU A 54 29.18 -7.37 29.98
CA GLU A 54 27.86 -6.73 30.05
C GLU A 54 26.71 -7.73 29.93
N TRP A 55 26.84 -8.73 29.05
CA TRP A 55 25.82 -9.78 28.90
C TRP A 55 25.76 -10.69 30.14
N GLN A 56 26.90 -10.99 30.75
CA GLN A 56 26.96 -11.71 32.03
C GLN A 56 26.24 -10.94 33.13
N LYS A 57 26.48 -9.63 33.27
CA LYS A 57 25.77 -8.76 34.23
C LYS A 57 24.26 -8.72 33.98
N ARG A 58 23.83 -8.77 32.71
CA ARG A 58 22.42 -8.68 32.31
C ARG A 58 21.76 -10.04 32.07
N LYS A 59 22.38 -11.15 32.51
CA LYS A 59 21.93 -12.53 32.25
C LYS A 59 20.47 -12.78 32.63
N GLN A 60 20.05 -12.38 33.84
CA GLN A 60 18.67 -12.57 34.29
C GLN A 60 17.65 -11.88 33.39
N LYS A 61 17.98 -10.66 32.90
CA LYS A 61 17.14 -9.92 31.96
C LYS A 61 17.09 -10.57 30.57
N LEU A 62 18.16 -11.24 30.15
CA LEU A 62 18.18 -11.99 28.89
C LEU A 62 17.32 -13.26 28.97
N LEU A 63 17.31 -13.95 30.11
CA LEU A 63 16.49 -15.14 30.34
C LEU A 63 14.99 -14.80 30.40
N SER A 64 14.60 -13.76 31.15
CA SER A 64 13.19 -13.34 31.21
C SER A 64 12.65 -12.89 29.85
N LEU A 65 13.48 -12.27 29.02
CA LEU A 65 13.15 -11.88 27.64
C LEU A 65 13.07 -13.07 26.67
N ARG A 66 13.75 -14.17 26.95
CA ARG A 66 13.66 -15.40 26.14
C ARG A 66 12.35 -16.14 26.42
N GLU A 67 11.91 -16.16 27.67
CA GLU A 67 10.69 -16.83 28.12
C GLU A 67 9.41 -16.09 27.69
N SER A 68 9.45 -14.77 27.68
CA SER A 68 8.39 -13.96 27.08
C SER A 68 8.47 -14.09 25.56
N LYS A 69 7.57 -14.88 24.96
CA LYS A 69 7.50 -15.29 23.54
C LYS A 69 7.36 -14.15 22.51
N SER A 70 8.07 -13.04 22.64
CA SER A 70 8.17 -11.99 21.63
C SER A 70 9.31 -12.35 20.67
N GLY A 71 8.99 -13.21 19.69
CA GLY A 71 9.93 -13.71 18.69
C GLY A 71 10.87 -12.63 18.11
N LYS A 72 12.15 -12.99 17.99
CA LYS A 72 13.18 -12.29 17.19
C LYS A 72 13.48 -10.83 17.56
N ARG A 73 13.23 -10.36 18.78
CA ARG A 73 13.74 -9.04 19.18
C ARG A 73 15.25 -9.10 19.43
N LEU A 74 16.02 -8.73 18.41
CA LEU A 74 17.49 -8.49 18.45
C LEU A 74 17.89 -7.37 19.45
N ILE A 75 16.92 -6.69 20.04
CA ILE A 75 17.06 -5.45 20.77
C ILE A 75 16.19 -5.55 22.03
N LEU A 76 16.78 -5.29 23.21
CA LEU A 76 16.07 -5.28 24.50
C LEU A 76 14.90 -4.29 24.43
N ASP A 77 13.78 -4.55 25.10
CA ASP A 77 12.74 -3.51 25.25
C ASP A 77 13.35 -2.27 25.93
N GLY A 78 13.20 -1.12 25.26
CA GLY A 78 13.84 0.15 25.63
C GLY A 78 15.23 0.39 25.01
N ALA A 79 15.82 -0.56 24.29
CA ALA A 79 17.02 -0.30 23.50
C ALA A 79 16.61 0.32 22.15
N GLY A 80 16.96 1.58 21.95
CA GLY A 80 16.59 2.37 20.78
C GLY A 80 16.61 3.84 21.13
N ARG A 81 16.56 4.72 20.12
CA ARG A 81 16.43 6.15 20.40
C ARG A 81 15.02 6.39 20.95
N HIS A 82 14.93 6.75 22.23
CA HIS A 82 13.69 7.20 22.83
C HIS A 82 13.13 8.40 22.08
N LEU A 83 11.81 8.52 22.10
CA LEU A 83 11.15 9.67 21.52
C LEU A 83 11.49 10.91 22.36
N ARG A 84 11.93 11.99 21.70
CA ARG A 84 12.34 13.22 22.40
C ARG A 84 11.16 13.82 23.16
N ASP A 85 9.99 13.79 22.54
CA ASP A 85 8.74 14.26 23.11
C ASP A 85 7.66 13.22 22.82
N LYS A 86 7.16 12.60 23.88
CA LYS A 86 6.08 11.61 23.81
C LYS A 86 4.71 12.28 23.78
N GLU A 87 4.57 13.38 24.49
CA GLU A 87 3.30 14.11 24.58
C GLU A 87 2.92 14.69 23.21
N PHE A 88 3.89 15.28 22.50
CA PHE A 88 3.70 15.73 21.12
C PHE A 88 3.31 14.60 20.17
N ASP A 89 3.87 13.41 20.34
CA ASP A 89 3.53 12.22 19.52
C ASP A 89 2.09 11.75 19.76
N ASP A 90 1.68 11.73 21.03
CA ASP A 90 0.34 11.37 21.47
C ASP A 90 -0.71 12.40 21.03
N GLN A 91 -0.38 13.69 21.08
CA GLN A 91 -1.22 14.76 20.53
C GLN A 91 -1.38 14.63 19.00
N MET A 92 -0.30 14.36 18.29
CA MET A 92 -0.34 14.20 16.83
C MET A 92 -1.20 12.99 16.41
N ILE A 93 -1.12 11.85 17.11
CA ILE A 93 -1.94 10.69 16.76
C ILE A 93 -3.41 10.89 17.14
N ALA A 94 -3.69 11.56 18.26
CA ALA A 94 -5.05 11.91 18.65
C ALA A 94 -5.72 12.79 17.58
N TRP A 95 -5.02 13.82 17.11
CA TRP A 95 -5.50 14.68 16.03
C TRP A 95 -5.77 13.88 14.74
N ILE A 96 -4.83 13.04 14.29
CA ILE A 96 -5.03 12.21 13.08
C ILE A 96 -6.28 11.34 13.21
N ARG A 97 -6.50 10.72 14.38
CA ARG A 97 -7.66 9.86 14.63
C ARG A 97 -8.96 10.65 14.59
N THR A 98 -9.02 11.82 15.22
CA THR A 98 -10.20 12.70 15.20
C THR A 98 -10.55 13.12 13.77
N GLN A 99 -9.57 13.57 12.99
CA GLN A 99 -9.78 13.94 11.58
C GLN A 99 -10.33 12.77 10.77
N ARG A 100 -9.81 11.55 10.99
CA ARG A 100 -10.29 10.35 10.30
C ARG A 100 -11.67 9.89 10.77
N ALA A 101 -12.03 10.07 12.03
CA ALA A 101 -13.38 9.81 12.54
C ALA A 101 -14.42 10.71 11.86
N CYS A 102 -14.05 11.97 11.58
CA CYS A 102 -14.86 12.91 10.79
C CYS A 102 -14.77 12.68 9.27
N ASN A 103 -14.19 11.56 8.81
CA ASN A 103 -13.95 11.22 7.40
C ASN A 103 -13.12 12.26 6.62
N GLN A 104 -12.38 13.14 7.30
CA GLN A 104 -11.57 14.15 6.64
C GLN A 104 -10.32 13.52 6.00
N ARG A 105 -9.88 14.14 4.91
CA ARG A 105 -8.68 13.72 4.18
C ARG A 105 -7.44 14.18 4.93
N VAL A 106 -6.71 13.24 5.51
CA VAL A 106 -5.42 13.52 6.17
C VAL A 106 -4.28 13.14 5.22
N SER A 107 -3.58 14.14 4.69
CA SER A 107 -2.40 13.92 3.85
C SER A 107 -1.11 14.01 4.65
N ARG A 108 -0.02 13.45 4.12
CA ARG A 108 1.32 13.58 4.71
C ARG A 108 1.71 15.05 4.94
N ARG A 109 1.39 15.91 3.97
CA ARG A 109 1.67 17.36 4.05
C ARG A 109 0.83 18.03 5.14
N THR A 110 -0.44 17.66 5.27
CA THR A 110 -1.33 18.19 6.31
C THR A 110 -0.80 17.84 7.71
N ILE A 111 -0.33 16.61 7.91
CA ILE A 111 0.29 16.18 9.18
C ILE A 111 1.54 17.02 9.48
N GLN A 112 2.39 17.28 8.47
CA GLN A 112 3.60 18.09 8.67
C GLN A 112 3.27 19.55 9.01
N ILE A 113 2.28 20.14 8.35
CA ILE A 113 1.83 21.52 8.64
C ILE A 113 1.30 21.60 10.07
N HIS A 114 0.44 20.67 10.48
CA HIS A 114 -0.11 20.64 11.82
C HIS A 114 0.98 20.45 12.89
N ALA A 115 1.96 19.58 12.61
CA ALA A 115 3.09 19.37 13.50
C ALA A 115 3.96 20.62 13.67
N LEU A 116 4.18 21.40 12.60
CA LEU A 116 4.89 22.69 12.67
C LEU A 116 4.08 23.72 13.46
N GLN A 117 2.75 23.75 13.30
CA GLN A 117 1.88 24.67 14.03
C GLN A 117 1.95 24.43 15.54
N ILE A 118 1.85 23.17 15.98
CA ILE A 118 1.98 22.82 17.41
C ILE A 118 3.39 23.18 17.91
N ALA A 119 4.44 22.83 17.16
CA ALA A 119 5.81 23.12 17.59
C ALA A 119 6.07 24.63 17.74
N ASN A 120 5.59 25.44 16.80
CA ASN A 120 5.72 26.90 16.88
C ASN A 120 4.91 27.53 18.02
N GLN A 121 3.88 26.85 18.53
CA GLN A 121 3.10 27.30 19.68
C GLN A 121 3.76 26.91 21.01
N ALA A 122 4.65 25.92 21.01
CA ALA A 122 5.27 25.35 22.20
C ALA A 122 6.73 25.80 22.42
N ASP A 123 7.43 26.27 21.39
CA ASP A 123 8.85 26.64 21.49
C ASP A 123 9.07 28.08 22.00
N GLU A 124 9.54 28.19 23.24
CA GLU A 124 10.34 29.31 23.78
C GLU A 124 11.87 29.03 23.67
N GLU A 125 12.31 27.83 23.23
CA GLU A 125 13.73 27.44 23.12
C GLU A 125 14.21 27.09 21.69
N GLU A 126 15.50 27.34 21.42
CA GLU A 126 16.22 27.42 20.13
C GLU A 126 16.15 26.21 19.14
N THR A 127 15.48 25.10 19.45
CA THR A 127 15.55 23.91 18.56
C THR A 127 14.44 23.84 17.51
N ILE A 128 14.65 24.53 16.38
CA ILE A 128 13.75 24.56 15.21
C ILE A 128 13.31 23.15 14.78
N PHE A 129 12.07 22.77 15.11
CA PHE A 129 11.44 21.53 14.64
C PHE A 129 11.10 21.63 13.15
N LYS A 130 11.61 20.68 12.33
CA LYS A 130 11.49 20.73 10.85
C LYS A 130 10.39 19.85 10.25
N ALA A 131 9.61 19.11 11.06
CA ALA A 131 8.60 18.15 10.60
C ALA A 131 9.04 17.29 9.38
N SER A 132 10.29 16.82 9.38
CA SER A 132 10.90 16.20 8.20
C SER A 132 10.16 14.93 7.71
N CYS A 133 10.36 14.56 6.45
CA CYS A 133 9.81 13.31 5.91
C CYS A 133 10.22 12.07 6.71
N GLY A 134 11.45 12.07 7.25
CA GLY A 134 11.96 11.00 8.10
C GLY A 134 11.26 10.92 9.45
N TRP A 135 10.95 12.07 10.07
CA TRP A 135 10.14 12.13 11.28
C TRP A 135 8.73 11.57 11.04
N LEU A 136 8.07 12.04 9.98
CA LEU A 136 6.72 11.59 9.63
C LEU A 136 6.68 10.08 9.35
N ASN A 137 7.66 9.55 8.62
CA ASN A 137 7.74 8.11 8.38
C ASN A 137 7.84 7.32 9.69
N LYS A 138 8.65 7.79 10.65
CA LYS A 138 8.77 7.13 11.94
C LYS A 138 7.51 7.24 12.78
N LEU A 139 6.83 8.41 12.79
CA LEU A 139 5.52 8.58 13.43
C LEU A 139 4.50 7.57 12.87
N MET A 140 4.39 7.50 11.55
CA MET A 140 3.48 6.57 10.88
C MET A 140 3.83 5.11 11.20
N LEU A 141 5.12 4.74 11.19
CA LEU A 141 5.56 3.38 11.52
C LEU A 141 5.26 3.02 12.97
N ARG A 142 5.49 3.94 13.93
CA ARG A 142 5.18 3.71 15.36
C ARG A 142 3.70 3.45 15.58
N HIS A 143 2.83 4.21 14.90
CA HIS A 143 1.38 4.15 15.08
C HIS A 143 0.65 3.29 14.03
N ASN A 144 1.37 2.47 13.28
CA ASN A 144 0.82 1.60 12.23
C ASN A 144 -0.04 2.32 11.17
N LEU A 145 0.29 3.58 10.87
CA LEU A 145 -0.39 4.36 9.85
C LEU A 145 0.18 4.05 8.46
N ARG A 146 -0.70 4.02 7.45
CA ARG A 146 -0.32 3.85 6.04
C ARG A 146 -1.11 4.79 5.14
N VAL A 147 -0.49 5.21 4.04
CA VAL A 147 -1.19 5.93 2.99
C VAL A 147 -2.10 4.94 2.26
N ARG A 148 -3.37 5.30 2.10
CA ARG A 148 -4.38 4.53 1.37
C ARG A 148 -5.06 5.43 0.35
N ILE A 149 -5.50 4.84 -0.76
CA ILE A 149 -6.36 5.52 -1.72
C ILE A 149 -7.75 5.62 -1.06
N PRO A 150 -8.39 6.80 -1.07
CA PRO A 150 -9.78 6.91 -0.62
C PRO A 150 -10.65 5.93 -1.39
N THR A 151 -11.30 5.01 -0.69
CA THR A 151 -12.36 4.20 -1.28
C THR A 151 -13.63 5.04 -1.31
N THR A 152 -14.28 5.12 -2.47
CA THR A 152 -15.66 5.60 -2.52
C THR A 152 -16.49 4.74 -1.58
N VAL A 153 -17.23 5.38 -0.69
CA VAL A 153 -18.15 4.70 0.21
C VAL A 153 -19.22 4.10 -0.69
N CYS A 154 -19.21 2.78 -0.89
CA CYS A 154 -20.39 2.08 -1.39
C CYS A 154 -21.55 2.50 -0.49
N GLN A 155 -22.68 2.89 -1.09
CA GLN A 155 -23.86 3.32 -0.34
C GLN A 155 -24.11 2.32 0.78
N LYS A 156 -24.14 2.80 2.03
CA LYS A 156 -24.41 1.91 3.16
C LYS A 156 -25.76 1.27 2.89
N PRO A 157 -25.84 -0.06 2.80
CA PRO A 157 -27.11 -0.70 2.50
C PRO A 157 -28.12 -0.35 3.60
N PRO A 158 -29.40 -0.09 3.25
CA PRO A 158 -30.46 0.08 4.24
C PRO A 158 -30.53 -1.11 5.21
N ILE A 159 -31.08 -0.91 6.41
CA ILE A 159 -31.21 -1.97 7.44
C ILE A 159 -31.96 -3.21 6.91
N GLU A 160 -32.89 -3.01 5.97
CA GLU A 160 -33.63 -4.10 5.31
C GLU A 160 -32.88 -4.81 4.18
N TYR A 161 -31.71 -4.32 3.77
CA TYR A 161 -30.95 -4.87 2.66
C TYR A 161 -30.56 -6.32 2.89
N GLU A 162 -30.16 -6.66 4.12
CA GLU A 162 -29.79 -8.05 4.47
C GLU A 162 -30.96 -9.00 4.28
N LYS A 163 -32.18 -8.60 4.71
CA LYS A 163 -33.40 -9.40 4.50
C LYS A 163 -33.69 -9.56 3.01
N LYS A 164 -33.68 -8.47 2.24
CA LYS A 164 -33.91 -8.50 0.79
C LYS A 164 -32.87 -9.34 0.05
N LEU A 165 -31.61 -9.32 0.49
CA LEU A 165 -30.55 -10.14 -0.08
C LEU A 165 -30.80 -11.62 0.17
N VAL A 166 -31.16 -12.00 1.39
CA VAL A 166 -31.51 -13.38 1.74
C VAL A 166 -32.73 -13.84 0.94
N ASP A 167 -33.79 -13.04 0.89
CA ASP A 167 -35.00 -13.35 0.13
C ASP A 167 -34.71 -13.53 -1.36
N PHE A 168 -33.85 -12.68 -1.93
CA PHE A 168 -33.45 -12.76 -3.33
C PHE A 168 -32.61 -14.03 -3.61
N ILE A 169 -31.66 -14.38 -2.74
CA ILE A 169 -30.87 -15.61 -2.88
C ILE A 169 -31.79 -16.85 -2.82
N LEU A 170 -32.72 -16.89 -1.86
CA LEU A 170 -33.69 -17.97 -1.72
C LEU A 170 -34.65 -18.04 -2.92
N TYR A 171 -35.04 -16.89 -3.47
CA TYR A 171 -35.83 -16.82 -4.70
C TYR A 171 -35.06 -17.43 -5.89
N ILE A 172 -33.82 -17.02 -6.13
CA ILE A 172 -32.99 -17.56 -7.22
C ILE A 172 -32.77 -19.07 -7.05
N GLN A 173 -32.55 -19.54 -5.82
CA GLN A 173 -32.40 -20.97 -5.54
C GLN A 173 -33.68 -21.75 -5.89
N ARG A 174 -34.85 -21.24 -5.49
CA ARG A 174 -36.14 -21.85 -5.84
C ARG A 174 -36.33 -21.91 -7.35
N GLN A 175 -36.05 -20.82 -8.07
CA GLN A 175 -36.14 -20.78 -9.53
C GLN A 175 -35.24 -21.83 -10.19
N ARG A 176 -34.01 -22.02 -9.69
CA ARG A 176 -33.07 -23.03 -10.18
C ARG A 176 -33.52 -24.47 -9.95
N GLN A 177 -34.33 -24.71 -8.92
CA GLN A 177 -34.85 -26.05 -8.61
C GLN A 177 -36.15 -26.34 -9.37
N SER A 178 -37.00 -25.33 -9.57
CA SER A 178 -38.30 -25.49 -10.24
C SER A 178 -38.20 -25.55 -11.76
N ASN A 179 -37.12 -25.00 -12.34
CA ASN A 179 -36.96 -24.89 -13.78
C ASN A 179 -35.69 -25.59 -14.26
N ILE A 180 -35.75 -26.13 -15.47
CA ILE A 180 -34.57 -26.67 -16.16
C ILE A 180 -33.96 -25.54 -16.98
N TYR A 181 -32.82 -25.03 -16.54
CA TYR A 181 -32.03 -24.07 -17.31
C TYR A 181 -30.91 -24.79 -18.06
N HIS A 182 -30.92 -24.74 -19.38
CA HIS A 182 -29.81 -25.25 -20.18
C HIS A 182 -28.53 -24.45 -19.94
N HIS A 183 -28.66 -23.12 -19.83
CA HIS A 183 -27.56 -22.20 -19.64
C HIS A 183 -27.98 -21.00 -18.79
N ILE A 184 -27.06 -20.52 -17.95
CA ILE A 184 -27.20 -19.26 -17.21
C ILE A 184 -26.18 -18.27 -17.78
N TYR A 185 -26.63 -17.07 -18.10
CA TYR A 185 -25.79 -15.99 -18.64
C TYR A 185 -25.55 -14.94 -17.56
N ALA A 186 -24.29 -14.57 -17.36
CA ALA A 186 -23.88 -13.45 -16.55
C ALA A 186 -23.35 -12.36 -17.49
N ALA A 187 -24.00 -11.21 -17.50
CA ALA A 187 -23.64 -10.06 -18.31
C ALA A 187 -23.35 -8.86 -17.42
N ASP A 188 -22.32 -8.08 -17.77
CA ASP A 188 -22.03 -6.82 -17.10
C ASP A 188 -21.51 -5.78 -18.10
N GLU A 189 -21.75 -4.51 -17.78
CA GLU A 189 -21.31 -3.35 -18.56
C GLU A 189 -19.94 -2.87 -18.06
N THR A 190 -18.98 -2.73 -18.97
CA THR A 190 -17.66 -2.18 -18.70
C THR A 190 -17.34 -1.08 -19.68
N ALA A 191 -16.66 -0.02 -19.21
CA ALA A 191 -16.16 1.02 -20.09
C ALA A 191 -14.76 0.69 -20.59
N VAL A 192 -14.56 0.87 -21.90
CA VAL A 192 -13.25 0.84 -22.54
C VAL A 192 -12.89 2.23 -23.02
N TRP A 193 -11.82 2.78 -22.46
CA TRP A 193 -11.31 4.10 -22.81
C TRP A 193 -10.51 4.03 -24.11
N LEU A 194 -10.67 5.02 -24.99
CA LEU A 194 -9.93 5.04 -26.25
C LEU A 194 -8.45 5.38 -26.05
N ASP A 195 -8.16 6.23 -25.07
CA ASP A 195 -6.79 6.57 -24.68
C ASP A 195 -6.49 6.06 -23.26
N ALA A 196 -5.28 5.51 -23.09
CA ALA A 196 -4.81 4.95 -21.82
C ALA A 196 -3.88 5.93 -21.07
N SER A 197 -4.30 7.18 -20.90
CA SER A 197 -3.49 8.25 -20.27
C SER A 197 -3.31 8.12 -18.75
N GLY A 198 -3.98 7.16 -18.09
CA GLY A 198 -3.90 6.94 -16.63
C GLY A 198 -2.63 6.23 -16.13
N GLY A 199 -1.68 5.89 -17.01
CA GLY A 199 -0.43 5.22 -16.66
C GLY A 199 0.57 6.14 -15.93
N LYS A 200 1.45 5.55 -15.11
CA LYS A 200 2.60 6.29 -14.57
C LYS A 200 3.68 6.40 -15.64
N CYS A 201 4.07 7.62 -16.00
CA CYS A 201 5.18 7.86 -16.92
C CYS A 201 6.48 8.13 -16.16
N VAL A 202 7.59 7.63 -16.68
CA VAL A 202 8.93 7.96 -16.19
C VAL A 202 9.27 9.37 -16.68
N ALA A 203 9.66 10.25 -15.76
CA ALA A 203 10.10 11.59 -16.06
C ALA A 203 11.27 11.98 -15.16
N VAL A 204 12.01 13.02 -15.56
CA VAL A 204 13.13 13.55 -14.78
C VAL A 204 12.62 13.99 -13.41
N LYS A 205 13.40 13.64 -12.36
CA LYS A 205 13.07 13.97 -10.98
C LYS A 205 12.93 15.50 -10.82
N GLY A 206 11.73 15.97 -10.46
CA GLY A 206 11.44 17.39 -10.30
C GLY A 206 10.79 18.05 -11.53
N ALA A 207 10.47 17.30 -12.59
CA ALA A 207 9.66 17.79 -13.70
C ALA A 207 8.30 18.29 -13.18
N LYS A 208 7.97 19.54 -13.52
CA LYS A 208 6.69 20.17 -13.15
C LYS A 208 5.53 19.61 -13.97
N GLU A 209 5.80 19.25 -15.23
CA GLU A 209 4.83 18.72 -16.18
C GLU A 209 5.43 17.52 -16.91
N VAL A 210 4.59 16.52 -17.17
CA VAL A 210 4.91 15.33 -17.96
C VAL A 210 3.83 15.23 -19.02
N SER A 211 4.08 15.77 -20.21
CA SER A 211 3.16 15.65 -21.32
C SER A 211 3.25 14.24 -21.90
N VAL A 212 2.09 13.64 -22.12
CA VAL A 212 1.95 12.38 -22.84
C VAL A 212 1.22 12.72 -24.14
N LEU A 213 1.69 12.18 -25.26
CA LEU A 213 0.96 12.30 -26.52
C LEU A 213 -0.33 11.50 -26.39
N THR A 214 -1.46 12.19 -26.34
CA THR A 214 -2.79 11.58 -26.35
C THR A 214 -3.50 11.93 -27.65
N THR A 215 -4.52 11.17 -28.04
CA THR A 215 -5.29 11.46 -29.25
C THR A 215 -6.29 12.60 -29.05
N GLY A 216 -6.26 13.27 -27.89
CA GLY A 216 -7.24 14.27 -27.46
C GLY A 216 -8.56 13.65 -26.97
N HIS A 217 -8.67 12.32 -26.92
CA HIS A 217 -9.89 11.59 -26.58
C HIS A 217 -9.77 10.84 -25.25
N ASP A 218 -8.94 11.33 -24.32
CA ASP A 218 -8.70 10.77 -22.98
C ASP A 218 -9.97 10.51 -22.16
N LYS A 219 -11.03 11.27 -22.42
CA LYS A 219 -12.32 11.13 -21.73
C LYS A 219 -13.35 10.32 -22.52
N LEU A 220 -13.05 9.96 -23.76
CA LEU A 220 -13.95 9.21 -24.61
C LEU A 220 -13.84 7.72 -24.30
N ARG A 221 -14.99 7.11 -24.02
CA ARG A 221 -15.11 5.70 -23.68
C ARG A 221 -16.20 5.05 -24.53
N LEU A 222 -16.01 3.79 -24.87
CA LEU A 222 -17.03 2.90 -25.40
C LEU A 222 -17.60 2.06 -24.25
N THR A 223 -18.90 1.80 -24.28
CA THR A 223 -19.52 0.86 -23.34
C THR A 223 -19.56 -0.51 -24.00
N LEU A 224 -19.00 -1.51 -23.32
CA LEU A 224 -19.05 -2.90 -23.71
C LEU A 224 -19.91 -3.67 -22.72
N MET A 225 -20.82 -4.52 -23.20
CA MET A 225 -21.43 -5.56 -22.39
C MET A 225 -20.74 -6.88 -22.69
N LEU A 226 -20.11 -7.45 -21.67
CA LEU A 226 -19.45 -8.74 -21.74
C LEU A 226 -20.36 -9.78 -21.11
N THR A 227 -20.64 -10.86 -21.84
CA THR A 227 -21.53 -11.92 -21.38
C THR A 227 -20.81 -13.26 -21.37
N GLY A 228 -20.81 -13.90 -20.20
CA GLY A 228 -20.32 -15.26 -20.01
C GLY A 228 -21.47 -16.22 -19.75
N ARG A 229 -21.37 -17.43 -20.29
CA ARG A 229 -22.32 -18.51 -20.06
C ARG A 229 -21.79 -19.47 -18.98
N SER A 230 -22.69 -20.16 -18.29
CA SER A 230 -22.38 -21.04 -17.15
C SER A 230 -21.47 -22.23 -17.46
N ASP A 231 -21.33 -22.61 -18.74
CA ASP A 231 -20.44 -23.67 -19.21
C ASP A 231 -19.04 -23.15 -19.61
N GLY A 232 -18.77 -21.87 -19.38
CA GLY A 232 -17.51 -21.22 -19.75
C GLY A 232 -17.48 -20.65 -21.17
N TYR A 233 -18.55 -20.79 -21.95
CA TYR A 233 -18.64 -20.14 -23.25
C TYR A 233 -18.66 -18.61 -23.10
N LYS A 234 -17.86 -17.93 -23.92
CA LYS A 234 -17.79 -16.47 -23.96
C LYS A 234 -18.61 -15.98 -25.14
N CYS A 235 -19.70 -15.27 -24.86
CA CYS A 235 -20.50 -14.65 -25.92
C CYS A 235 -19.69 -13.55 -26.62
N LEU A 236 -20.04 -13.28 -27.87
CA LEU A 236 -19.45 -12.16 -28.60
C LEU A 236 -19.73 -10.85 -27.83
N PRO A 237 -18.71 -10.01 -27.60
CA PRO A 237 -18.88 -8.75 -26.91
C PRO A 237 -19.91 -7.86 -27.62
N TYR A 238 -20.79 -7.25 -26.83
CA TYR A 238 -21.74 -6.27 -27.33
C TYR A 238 -21.17 -4.88 -27.13
N VAL A 239 -20.98 -4.14 -28.21
CA VAL A 239 -20.30 -2.85 -28.24
C VAL A 239 -21.34 -1.77 -28.49
N LEU A 240 -21.51 -0.88 -27.52
CA LEU A 240 -22.33 0.30 -27.69
C LEU A 240 -21.46 1.45 -28.22
N LEU A 241 -21.73 1.83 -29.46
CA LEU A 241 -21.07 2.92 -30.14
C LEU A 241 -21.91 4.20 -29.98
N PRO A 242 -21.31 5.33 -29.55
CA PRO A 242 -22.01 6.60 -29.31
C PRO A 242 -22.32 7.34 -30.63
N ARG A 243 -22.90 6.63 -31.60
CA ARG A 243 -23.23 7.13 -32.95
C ARG A 243 -24.58 6.54 -33.35
N LYS A 244 -25.47 7.38 -33.90
CA LYS A 244 -26.81 6.94 -34.34
C LYS A 244 -26.80 6.14 -35.64
N ARG A 245 -25.87 6.46 -36.55
CA ARG A 245 -25.82 5.86 -37.88
C ARG A 245 -24.72 4.81 -37.93
N PRO A 246 -25.02 3.61 -38.48
CA PRO A 246 -24.00 2.62 -38.78
C PRO A 246 -22.86 3.16 -39.63
N ASP A 247 -21.67 2.63 -39.39
CA ASP A 247 -20.50 2.86 -40.24
C ASP A 247 -20.15 1.57 -40.98
N ALA A 248 -20.31 1.59 -42.30
CA ALA A 248 -20.11 0.42 -43.15
C ALA A 248 -18.69 -0.16 -43.05
N ALA A 249 -17.67 0.68 -42.81
CA ALA A 249 -16.29 0.21 -42.67
C ALA A 249 -16.10 -0.56 -41.35
N ILE A 250 -16.75 -0.10 -40.27
CA ILE A 250 -16.69 -0.76 -38.96
C ILE A 250 -17.47 -2.07 -39.01
N GLU A 251 -18.67 -2.08 -39.60
CA GLU A 251 -19.47 -3.30 -39.74
C GLU A 251 -18.76 -4.35 -40.58
N ALA A 252 -18.22 -3.97 -41.74
CA ALA A 252 -17.48 -4.89 -42.60
C ALA A 252 -16.31 -5.55 -41.86
N LYS A 253 -15.61 -4.78 -41.02
CA LYS A 253 -14.42 -5.25 -40.29
C LYS A 253 -14.75 -6.10 -39.06
N PHE A 254 -15.84 -5.81 -38.35
CA PHE A 254 -16.09 -6.36 -37.01
C PHE A 254 -17.39 -7.16 -36.85
N LYS A 255 -18.26 -7.25 -37.85
CA LYS A 255 -19.55 -7.98 -37.78
C LYS A 255 -19.47 -9.41 -37.23
N ASN A 256 -18.37 -10.12 -37.49
CA ASN A 256 -18.17 -11.51 -37.06
C ASN A 256 -17.46 -11.64 -35.70
N LYS A 257 -16.99 -10.51 -35.14
CA LYS A 257 -16.20 -10.46 -33.91
C LYS A 257 -16.93 -9.77 -32.77
N LEU A 258 -17.85 -8.87 -33.08
CA LEU A 258 -18.52 -7.98 -32.13
C LEU A 258 -19.98 -7.81 -32.55
N HIS A 259 -20.88 -7.76 -31.58
CA HIS A 259 -22.23 -7.24 -31.81
C HIS A 259 -22.20 -5.73 -31.67
N LEU A 260 -22.33 -5.01 -32.78
CA LEU A 260 -22.25 -3.56 -32.82
C LEU A 260 -23.64 -2.95 -32.70
N VAL A 261 -23.82 -2.04 -31.74
CA VAL A 261 -25.07 -1.29 -31.59
C VAL A 261 -24.82 0.21 -31.53
N TRP A 262 -25.62 0.90 -32.34
CA TRP A 262 -25.46 2.31 -32.69
C TRP A 262 -26.48 3.13 -31.91
N ALA A 263 -26.16 3.49 -30.66
CA ALA A 263 -27.01 4.34 -29.84
C ALA A 263 -26.47 5.76 -29.86
N GLY A 264 -27.30 6.73 -30.27
CA GLY A 264 -26.92 8.13 -30.29
C GLY A 264 -26.77 8.72 -28.90
N GLY A 265 -25.58 8.61 -28.30
CA GLY A 265 -25.24 9.16 -26.99
C GLY A 265 -24.64 8.10 -26.06
N ILE A 266 -24.14 8.54 -24.90
CA ILE A 266 -23.73 7.62 -23.82
C ILE A 266 -25.02 7.16 -23.14
N VAL A 267 -25.57 6.03 -23.57
CA VAL A 267 -26.78 5.43 -23.00
C VAL A 267 -26.36 4.24 -22.14
N ASN A 268 -26.91 4.10 -20.93
CA ASN A 268 -26.77 2.87 -20.15
C ASN A 268 -27.69 1.80 -20.76
N LEU A 269 -27.24 0.54 -20.90
CA LEU A 269 -28.02 -0.47 -21.63
C LEU A 269 -29.35 -0.81 -20.96
N TYR A 270 -29.49 -0.53 -19.67
CA TYR A 270 -30.78 -0.60 -18.94
C TYR A 270 -31.91 0.23 -19.58
N GLN A 271 -31.60 1.28 -20.34
CA GLN A 271 -32.61 2.06 -21.08
C GLN A 271 -32.97 1.48 -22.45
N ILE A 272 -32.16 0.58 -23.01
CA ILE A 272 -32.36 0.00 -24.35
C ILE A 272 -33.05 -1.37 -24.27
N LEU A 273 -32.86 -2.12 -23.18
CA LEU A 273 -33.46 -3.45 -22.96
C LEU A 273 -34.92 -3.43 -22.46
N LEU A 274 -35.51 -2.25 -22.26
CA LEU A 274 -36.91 -2.06 -21.81
C LEU A 274 -37.85 -1.59 -22.94
N LEU A 275 -37.38 -1.61 -24.19
CA LEU A 275 -38.16 -1.40 -25.42
C LEU A 275 -38.10 -2.68 -26.26
#